data_AF-A0A1M4XKB2-F1
#
_entry.id   AF-A0A1M4XKB2-F1
#
_cell.length_a   1.000
_cell.length_b   1.000
_cell.length_c   1.000
_cell.angle_alpha   90.00
_cell.angle_beta   90.00
_cell.angle_gamma   90.00
#
_symmetry.space_group_name_H-M   'P 1'
#
loop_
_entity.id
_entity.type
_entity.pdbx_description
1 polymer ?
#
loop_
_entity_poly.entity_id
_entity_poly.type
_entity_poly.pdbx_seq_one_letter_code
_entity_poly.pdbx_strand_id
1 'polypeptide(L)'
;MRLLKLTYYLFFALASAISLFGCSQDEYMEEQDVKQSQIKAQLILSVSTPQTGVRAGETTLTGKDVENECRKLTLFIMNADGSGIQDYSVTGDNLQNKNLFFNVVTSQGQKKIFAAVNMPDAQIAKIKEATDHNPVLTISNITDITTDNNFLMTGQAATEDGNIIINIEAEKTTKVKATLTRIMSKVLLTCSTKEDNDEYVKLIQDNGYIRLDNVHYVLDTTNKKFFPFTKSNNEDPNFNMSKTDASDFFPATSKPEEGATAVKYNASRVQEGANKYTEGLYCLENTFSMDQEDLTRAKEITTYLKIAAKFTPKNIDGSKNLPEADANSKLTNGTFYTCKKAPESAKEMCYSTIQNGINYLKNTYNITVDNEDFTTHAGGWQYYEAFVNSPVFSDGANIVRNNYYIINITSFTAPLLEKTIEVNTIICPWSIKGKTTIDVETGNNK
;
A
#
# COMPACT_ATOMS: atom_id res chain seq x y z
N MET A 1 96.55 46.73 -24.81
CA MET A 1 96.36 48.19 -24.62
C MET A 1 95.23 48.62 -25.55
N ARG A 2 94.21 49.30 -25.01
CA ARG A 2 93.20 50.13 -25.71
C ARG A 2 92.13 49.38 -26.54
N LEU A 3 90.88 49.47 -26.09
CA LEU A 3 89.79 50.33 -26.63
C LEU A 3 89.17 49.69 -27.90
N LEU A 4 87.91 49.86 -28.29
CA LEU A 4 87.05 51.03 -28.42
C LEU A 4 85.68 50.39 -28.87
N LYS A 5 84.53 50.73 -28.27
CA LYS A 5 83.51 51.66 -28.85
C LYS A 5 82.65 51.06 -29.99
N LEU A 6 81.31 51.05 -29.81
CA LEU A 6 80.35 52.04 -30.39
C LEU A 6 80.11 51.71 -31.89
N THR A 7 78.92 51.66 -32.50
CA THR A 7 77.71 52.49 -32.36
C THR A 7 76.70 52.11 -33.49
N TYR A 8 75.50 52.71 -33.40
CA TYR A 8 74.51 53.02 -34.46
C TYR A 8 73.26 52.13 -34.47
N TYR A 9 72.14 52.52 -33.83
CA TYR A 9 71.19 53.59 -34.20
C TYR A 9 70.72 53.50 -35.66
N LEU A 10 69.50 53.04 -35.89
CA LEU A 10 68.43 53.94 -36.37
C LEU A 10 67.04 53.30 -36.20
N PHE A 11 66.20 54.01 -35.46
CA PHE A 11 64.75 53.94 -35.45
C PHE A 11 64.16 54.15 -36.86
N PHE A 12 63.17 53.34 -37.23
CA PHE A 12 61.91 53.66 -37.95
C PHE A 12 61.33 52.28 -38.35
N ALA A 13 60.17 51.81 -37.90
CA ALA A 13 58.94 52.51 -37.60
C ALA A 13 58.06 51.76 -36.58
N LEU A 14 57.43 52.54 -35.68
CA LEU A 14 56.07 52.31 -35.14
C LEU A 14 55.14 51.87 -36.30
N ALA A 15 54.15 50.98 -36.19
CA ALA A 15 53.32 50.52 -35.09
C ALA A 15 52.77 49.13 -35.51
N SER A 16 52.58 48.17 -34.62
CA SER A 16 51.34 48.08 -33.83
C SER A 16 51.47 47.04 -32.71
N ALA A 17 51.09 47.53 -31.54
CA ALA A 17 50.67 46.92 -30.28
C ALA A 17 50.61 45.38 -30.08
N ILE A 18 51.35 44.97 -29.04
CA ILE A 18 50.91 44.21 -27.83
C ILE A 18 50.67 42.69 -28.04
N SER A 19 51.59 41.77 -27.69
CA SER A 19 52.19 41.40 -26.38
C SER A 19 51.16 40.93 -25.34
N LEU A 20 50.97 39.63 -25.12
CA LEU A 20 51.46 38.81 -23.99
C LEU A 20 50.34 37.76 -23.77
N PHE A 21 50.49 36.48 -23.44
CA PHE A 21 51.41 35.68 -22.63
C PHE A 21 51.51 34.30 -23.32
N GLY A 22 52.61 33.56 -23.29
CA GLY A 22 53.33 33.10 -22.10
C GLY A 22 53.12 31.60 -22.02
N CYS A 23 54.14 30.82 -22.38
CA CYS A 23 54.11 29.36 -22.33
C CYS A 23 53.85 28.89 -20.89
N SER A 24 52.70 28.25 -20.65
CA SER A 24 52.51 27.37 -19.50
C SER A 24 52.78 25.94 -19.95
N GLN A 25 53.62 25.23 -19.20
CA GLN A 25 53.67 23.77 -19.24
C GLN A 25 52.33 23.28 -18.66
N ASP A 26 51.55 22.59 -19.49
CA ASP A 26 50.40 21.81 -19.04
C ASP A 26 50.92 20.57 -18.31
N GLU A 27 51.07 20.69 -16.99
CA GLU A 27 50.97 19.52 -16.12
C GLU A 27 49.53 19.03 -16.21
N TYR A 28 49.35 17.91 -16.91
CA TYR A 28 48.17 17.07 -16.78
C TYR A 28 48.04 16.63 -15.32
N MET A 29 47.30 17.38 -14.51
CA MET A 29 46.75 16.87 -13.27
C MET A 29 45.60 15.92 -13.65
N GLU A 30 45.84 14.61 -13.53
CA GLU A 30 44.74 13.68 -13.32
C GLU A 30 43.89 14.21 -12.15
N GLU A 31 42.58 14.36 -12.35
CA GLU A 31 41.63 14.46 -11.26
C GLU A 31 41.81 13.20 -10.39
N GLN A 32 42.63 13.31 -9.35
CA GLN A 32 42.60 12.35 -8.27
C GLN A 32 41.22 12.48 -7.63
N ASP A 33 40.40 11.45 -7.82
CA ASP A 33 39.29 11.11 -6.94
C ASP A 33 39.83 11.17 -5.50
N VAL A 34 39.67 12.31 -4.82
CA VAL A 34 40.02 12.45 -3.42
C VAL A 34 39.02 11.61 -2.65
N LYS A 35 39.31 10.31 -2.50
CA LYS A 35 38.61 9.43 -1.57
C LYS A 35 38.69 10.11 -0.21
N GLN A 36 37.57 10.69 0.23
CA GLN A 36 37.45 11.24 1.58
C GLN A 36 37.97 10.21 2.58
N SER A 37 38.88 10.63 3.46
CA SER A 37 39.46 9.76 4.49
C SER A 37 38.34 9.11 5.29
N GLN A 38 38.31 7.77 5.31
CA GLN A 38 37.35 7.02 6.10
C GLN A 38 37.71 7.11 7.59
N ILE A 39 36.69 7.26 8.42
CA ILE A 39 36.77 7.33 9.87
C ILE A 39 36.04 6.13 10.50
N LYS A 40 36.44 5.76 11.71
CA LYS A 40 35.66 4.87 12.58
C LYS A 40 34.77 5.71 13.48
N ALA A 41 33.48 5.39 13.51
CA ALA A 41 32.50 6.03 14.37
C ALA A 41 31.56 4.99 14.98
N GLN A 42 30.84 5.37 16.04
CA GLN A 42 29.82 4.52 16.65
C GLN A 42 28.45 5.17 16.50
N LEU A 43 27.46 4.39 16.07
CA LEU A 43 26.06 4.80 16.03
C LEU A 43 25.26 3.97 17.02
N ILE A 44 24.38 4.64 17.76
CA ILE A 44 23.35 3.98 18.58
C ILE A 44 22.02 4.27 17.91
N LEU A 45 21.39 3.23 17.36
CA LEU A 45 20.06 3.32 16.77
C LEU A 45 19.03 2.78 17.75
N SER A 46 18.05 3.62 18.07
CA SER A 46 16.75 3.16 18.58
C SER A 46 15.75 3.19 17.43
N VAL A 47 15.09 2.08 17.12
CA VAL A 47 13.94 2.13 16.22
C VAL A 47 12.67 2.19 17.04
N SER A 48 11.82 3.15 16.70
CA SER A 48 10.43 3.12 17.11
C SER A 48 9.62 2.65 15.91
N THR A 49 8.67 1.81 16.17
CA THR A 49 7.56 1.61 15.24
C THR A 49 6.61 2.80 15.34
N PRO A 50 5.66 3.03 14.42
CA PRO A 50 4.75 4.17 14.50
C PRO A 50 3.87 3.98 15.74
N GLN A 51 4.25 4.65 16.81
CA GLN A 51 3.35 5.19 17.80
C GLN A 51 3.18 6.65 17.42
N THR A 52 2.04 7.01 16.85
CA THR A 52 1.75 8.42 16.62
C THR A 52 0.83 8.93 17.69
N GLY A 53 1.25 10.06 18.27
CA GLY A 53 0.54 10.79 19.29
C GLY A 53 -0.88 11.06 18.83
N VAL A 54 -1.82 10.54 19.61
CA VAL A 54 -3.25 10.79 19.46
C VAL A 54 -3.46 12.30 19.49
N ARG A 55 -3.78 12.92 18.33
CA ARG A 55 -4.74 14.01 18.38
C ARG A 55 -6.03 13.38 18.90
N ALA A 56 -6.61 13.96 19.95
CA ALA A 56 -7.85 13.44 20.52
C ALA A 56 -8.90 13.28 19.40
N GLY A 57 -9.30 12.04 19.10
CA GLY A 57 -10.28 11.70 18.07
C GLY A 57 -9.80 10.82 16.90
N GLU A 58 -8.50 10.63 16.69
CA GLU A 58 -8.02 9.74 15.62
C GLU A 58 -7.97 8.27 16.07
N THR A 59 -8.64 7.41 15.30
CA THR A 59 -8.75 5.97 15.60
C THR A 59 -7.57 5.21 15.01
N THR A 60 -6.82 4.51 15.85
CA THR A 60 -5.62 3.75 15.48
C THR A 60 -5.82 2.27 15.80
N LEU A 61 -5.28 1.37 14.95
CA LEU A 61 -5.36 -0.07 15.16
C LEU A 61 -3.98 -0.70 15.17
N THR A 62 -3.68 -1.48 16.21
CA THR A 62 -2.44 -2.27 16.23
C THR A 62 -2.59 -3.56 15.42
N GLY A 63 -1.54 -3.90 14.67
CA GLY A 63 -1.44 -5.17 13.96
C GLY A 63 -1.32 -6.40 14.88
N LYS A 64 -1.34 -7.60 14.29
CA LYS A 64 -0.93 -8.85 14.96
C LYS A 64 0.52 -8.75 15.43
N ASP A 65 0.88 -9.51 16.47
CA ASP A 65 2.25 -9.50 17.02
C ASP A 65 3.31 -9.81 15.94
N VAL A 66 3.04 -10.81 15.08
CA VAL A 66 3.87 -11.16 13.91
C VAL A 66 4.10 -9.99 12.94
N GLU A 67 3.11 -9.10 12.76
CA GLU A 67 3.20 -7.97 11.84
C GLU A 67 4.20 -6.90 12.34
N ASN A 68 4.70 -7.03 13.58
CA ASN A 68 5.53 -6.06 14.29
C ASN A 68 6.97 -6.55 14.52
N GLU A 69 7.27 -7.81 14.19
CA GLU A 69 8.56 -8.42 14.54
C GLU A 69 9.71 -7.84 13.70
N CYS A 70 10.73 -7.30 14.36
CA CYS A 70 11.96 -6.87 13.72
C CYS A 70 13.04 -7.94 13.92
N ARG A 71 13.35 -8.70 12.86
CA ARG A 71 14.29 -9.85 12.90
C ARG A 71 15.64 -9.54 12.30
N LYS A 72 15.66 -8.78 11.21
CA LYS A 72 16.87 -8.26 10.58
C LYS A 72 16.71 -6.77 10.42
N LEU A 73 17.66 -5.99 10.93
CA LEU A 73 17.70 -4.55 10.73
C LEU A 73 18.96 -4.19 9.97
N THR A 74 18.80 -3.43 8.89
CA THR A 74 19.87 -2.90 8.05
C THR A 74 19.87 -1.37 8.14
N LEU A 75 21.01 -0.82 8.49
CA LEU A 75 21.28 0.62 8.52
C LEU A 75 21.98 1.01 7.22
N PHE A 76 21.45 2.00 6.52
CA PHE A 76 22.08 2.62 5.36
C PHE A 76 22.63 3.99 5.74
N ILE A 77 23.89 4.26 5.42
CA ILE A 77 24.57 5.52 5.71
C ILE A 77 25.02 6.12 4.38
N MET A 78 24.34 7.18 3.98
CA MET A 78 24.54 7.87 2.71
C MET A 78 25.10 9.28 2.96
N ASN A 79 26.00 9.78 2.10
CA ASN A 79 26.39 11.19 2.19
C ASN A 79 25.17 12.10 1.95
N ALA A 80 25.12 13.27 2.60
CA ALA A 80 23.97 14.16 2.49
C ALA A 80 23.71 14.65 1.05
N ASP A 81 24.77 14.76 0.25
CA ASP A 81 24.74 15.08 -1.19
C ASP A 81 24.25 13.92 -2.08
N GLY A 82 24.03 12.74 -1.51
CA GLY A 82 23.60 11.53 -2.22
C GLY A 82 24.74 10.66 -2.74
N SER A 83 26.00 11.07 -2.59
CA SER A 83 27.14 10.30 -3.06
C SER A 83 27.47 9.13 -2.12
N GLY A 84 27.51 7.91 -2.64
CA GLY A 84 28.00 6.76 -1.89
C GLY A 84 27.12 6.34 -0.70
N ILE A 85 27.15 5.05 -0.42
CA ILE A 85 26.33 4.44 0.63
C ILE A 85 27.06 3.25 1.23
N GLN A 86 26.97 3.12 2.56
CA GLN A 86 27.35 1.89 3.27
C GLN A 86 26.13 1.30 3.95
N ASP A 87 26.12 -0.02 4.11
CA ASP A 87 25.10 -0.73 4.86
C ASP A 87 25.70 -1.56 6.00
N TYR A 88 24.96 -1.66 7.10
CA TYR A 88 25.32 -2.47 8.26
C TYR A 88 24.10 -3.20 8.76
N SER A 89 24.18 -4.53 8.89
CA SER A 89 23.05 -5.35 9.30
C SER A 89 23.26 -6.02 10.66
N VAL A 90 22.18 -6.12 11.43
CA VAL A 90 22.10 -6.92 12.65
C VAL A 90 20.87 -7.83 12.58
N THR A 91 21.05 -9.07 13.03
CA THR A 91 19.97 -10.06 13.12
C THR A 91 19.74 -10.42 14.58
N GLY A 92 18.49 -10.60 14.97
CA GLY A 92 18.11 -11.07 16.29
C GLY A 92 16.62 -10.92 16.53
N ASP A 93 16.14 -11.38 17.68
CA ASP A 93 14.72 -11.25 18.00
C ASP A 93 14.42 -9.91 18.68
N ASN A 94 13.22 -9.39 18.39
CA ASN A 94 12.64 -8.20 19.00
C ASN A 94 13.59 -6.98 18.97
N LEU A 95 14.25 -6.75 17.82
CA LEU A 95 15.23 -5.65 17.68
C LEU A 95 14.63 -4.27 17.95
N GLN A 96 13.32 -4.11 17.80
CA GLN A 96 12.59 -2.87 18.10
C GLN A 96 12.58 -2.47 19.58
N ASN A 97 12.93 -3.38 20.49
CA ASN A 97 12.98 -3.11 21.93
C ASN A 97 14.41 -2.90 22.45
N LYS A 98 15.38 -2.68 21.54
CA LYS A 98 16.81 -2.63 21.88
C LYS A 98 17.44 -1.33 21.36
N ASN A 99 18.45 -0.85 22.08
CA ASN A 99 19.42 0.08 21.52
C ASN A 99 20.46 -0.74 20.74
N LEU A 100 20.56 -0.46 19.44
CA LEU A 100 21.42 -1.20 18.52
C LEU A 100 22.71 -0.42 18.29
N PHE A 101 23.85 -1.07 18.52
CA PHE A 101 25.17 -0.47 18.41
C PHE A 101 25.81 -0.86 17.07
N PHE A 102 26.18 0.13 16.27
CA PHE A 102 26.86 -0.05 15.00
C PHE A 102 28.23 0.61 15.06
N ASN A 103 29.29 -0.19 14.89
CA ASN A 103 30.63 0.33 14.65
C ASN A 103 30.78 0.49 13.13
N VAL A 104 30.85 1.74 12.66
CA VAL A 104 30.75 2.06 11.24
C VAL A 104 32.05 2.65 10.73
N VAL A 105 32.37 2.31 9.48
CA VAL A 105 33.44 2.89 8.69
C VAL A 105 32.80 3.71 7.57
N THR A 106 32.93 5.03 7.64
CA THR A 106 32.32 5.98 6.70
C THR A 106 33.19 7.23 6.58
N SER A 107 32.94 8.12 5.61
CA SER A 107 33.61 9.43 5.60
C SER A 107 33.05 10.37 6.68
N GLN A 108 33.86 11.31 7.15
CA GLN A 108 33.39 12.35 8.07
C GLN A 108 32.41 13.31 7.38
N GLY A 109 31.45 13.84 8.13
CA GLY A 109 30.57 14.93 7.68
C GLY A 109 29.07 14.58 7.71
N GLN A 110 28.29 15.34 6.96
CA GLN A 110 26.83 15.25 6.94
C GLN A 110 26.34 14.01 6.20
N LYS A 111 25.44 13.26 6.85
CA LYS A 111 24.86 12.02 6.34
C LYS A 111 23.34 12.04 6.38
N LYS A 112 22.74 11.25 5.49
CA LYS A 112 21.35 10.77 5.60
C LYS A 112 21.43 9.30 5.99
N ILE A 113 20.74 8.95 7.07
CA ILE A 113 20.76 7.58 7.59
C ILE A 113 19.36 7.00 7.46
N PHE A 114 19.25 5.80 6.90
CA PHE A 114 17.98 5.08 6.76
C PHE A 114 18.06 3.73 7.45
N ALA A 115 16.93 3.27 7.98
CA ALA A 115 16.79 1.93 8.54
C ALA A 115 15.80 1.13 7.70
N ALA A 116 16.11 -0.13 7.44
CA ALA A 116 15.19 -1.10 6.90
C ALA A 116 15.14 -2.33 7.80
N VAL A 117 13.93 -2.82 8.05
CA VAL A 117 13.69 -4.04 8.80
C VAL A 117 13.16 -5.10 7.85
N ASN A 118 13.64 -6.33 8.00
CA ASN A 118 13.18 -7.51 7.27
C ASN A 118 13.38 -7.39 5.74
N MET A 119 14.34 -6.55 5.31
CA MET A 119 14.67 -6.37 3.90
C MET A 119 15.58 -7.51 3.39
N PRO A 120 15.21 -8.18 2.28
CA PRO A 120 16.07 -9.18 1.65
C PRO A 120 17.40 -8.60 1.14
N ASP A 121 18.48 -9.40 1.21
CA ASP A 121 19.81 -8.97 0.76
C ASP A 121 19.86 -8.54 -0.71
N ALA A 122 19.06 -9.19 -1.57
CA ALA A 122 18.96 -8.80 -2.98
C ALA A 122 18.38 -7.39 -3.16
N GLN A 123 17.50 -6.93 -2.28
CA GLN A 123 16.96 -5.57 -2.32
C GLN A 123 17.97 -4.56 -1.75
N ILE A 124 18.68 -4.93 -0.68
CA ILE A 124 19.78 -4.14 -0.10
C ILE A 124 20.86 -3.87 -1.17
N ALA A 125 21.25 -4.90 -1.93
CA ALA A 125 22.23 -4.76 -3.00
C ALA A 125 21.78 -3.76 -4.07
N LYS A 126 20.53 -3.83 -4.52
CA LYS A 126 19.96 -2.90 -5.50
C LYS A 126 19.98 -1.45 -5.01
N ILE A 127 19.68 -1.21 -3.74
CA ILE A 127 19.76 0.14 -3.13
C ILE A 127 21.19 0.69 -3.21
N LYS A 128 22.19 -0.16 -2.98
CA LYS A 128 23.59 0.25 -3.00
C LYS A 128 24.10 0.58 -4.41
N GLU A 129 23.61 -0.15 -5.40
CA GLU A 129 24.01 0.00 -6.81
C GLU A 129 23.32 1.20 -7.49
N ALA A 130 22.14 1.58 -7.02
CA ALA A 130 21.37 2.68 -7.60
C ALA A 130 22.01 4.04 -7.31
N THR A 131 22.08 4.92 -8.31
CA THR A 131 22.67 6.26 -8.18
C THR A 131 21.93 7.15 -7.18
N ASP A 132 20.60 7.02 -7.08
CA ASP A 132 19.78 7.79 -6.14
C ASP A 132 19.61 7.10 -4.77
N HIS A 133 20.14 5.88 -4.63
CA HIS A 133 19.99 5.02 -3.45
C HIS A 133 18.53 4.83 -2.98
N ASN A 134 17.56 5.02 -3.88
CA ASN A 134 16.14 4.77 -3.64
C ASN A 134 15.48 4.20 -4.92
N PRO A 135 16.00 3.07 -5.45
CA PRO A 135 15.55 2.54 -6.72
C PRO A 135 14.13 2.00 -6.63
N VAL A 136 13.49 1.85 -7.79
CA VAL A 136 12.28 1.04 -7.91
C VAL A 136 12.62 -0.42 -7.60
N LEU A 137 11.98 -0.97 -6.57
CA LEU A 137 12.02 -2.38 -6.24
C LEU A 137 10.74 -3.06 -6.72
N THR A 138 10.83 -4.34 -7.05
CA THR A 138 9.70 -5.13 -7.56
C THR A 138 9.58 -6.44 -6.80
N ILE A 139 8.36 -6.84 -6.48
CA ILE A 139 8.03 -8.13 -5.86
C ILE A 139 7.29 -9.03 -6.86
N SER A 140 7.39 -10.35 -6.67
CA SER A 140 6.66 -11.35 -7.46
C SER A 140 5.37 -11.79 -6.76
N ASN A 141 5.29 -11.63 -5.44
CA ASN A 141 4.08 -11.82 -4.66
C ASN A 141 4.12 -10.93 -3.40
N ILE A 142 2.96 -10.53 -2.88
CA ILE A 142 2.88 -9.80 -1.60
C ILE A 142 3.49 -10.59 -0.44
N THR A 143 3.51 -11.93 -0.53
CA THR A 143 4.15 -12.80 0.47
C THR A 143 5.65 -12.56 0.60
N ASP A 144 6.33 -12.12 -0.47
CA ASP A 144 7.79 -11.86 -0.48
C ASP A 144 8.21 -10.87 0.63
N ILE A 145 7.27 -10.06 1.11
CA ILE A 145 7.46 -8.99 2.10
C ILE A 145 6.45 -9.07 3.27
N THR A 146 5.73 -10.19 3.43
CA THR A 146 4.71 -10.37 4.49
C THR A 146 4.69 -11.76 5.17
N THR A 147 5.32 -12.80 4.61
CA THR A 147 5.35 -14.15 5.25
C THR A 147 6.52 -14.33 6.23
N ASP A 148 6.47 -15.36 7.07
CA ASP A 148 7.53 -15.74 8.03
C ASP A 148 8.00 -14.63 8.98
N ASN A 149 7.06 -13.78 9.39
CA ASN A 149 7.33 -12.58 10.20
C ASN A 149 8.25 -11.56 9.50
N ASN A 150 8.30 -11.59 8.17
CA ASN A 150 9.16 -10.75 7.34
C ASN A 150 8.43 -9.50 6.83
N PHE A 151 7.69 -8.80 7.70
CA PHE A 151 7.04 -7.54 7.32
C PHE A 151 8.11 -6.47 7.08
N LEU A 152 8.30 -6.11 5.82
CA LEU A 152 9.29 -5.10 5.43
C LEU A 152 8.84 -3.71 5.91
N MET A 153 9.70 -3.08 6.69
CA MET A 153 9.50 -1.71 7.18
C MET A 153 10.73 -0.87 6.88
N THR A 154 10.53 0.41 6.61
CA THR A 154 11.63 1.34 6.36
C THR A 154 11.38 2.67 7.05
N GLY A 155 12.45 3.42 7.32
CA GLY A 155 12.34 4.74 7.93
C GLY A 155 13.63 5.53 7.76
N GLN A 156 13.51 6.86 7.78
CA GLN A 156 14.67 7.74 7.86
C GLN A 156 15.00 8.00 9.32
N ALA A 157 16.28 7.88 9.68
CA ALA A 157 16.74 8.20 11.01
C ALA A 157 16.92 9.71 11.18
N ALA A 158 16.70 10.17 12.40
CA ALA A 158 16.94 11.53 12.85
C ALA A 158 17.70 11.52 14.18
N THR A 159 18.34 12.62 14.50
CA THR A 159 18.86 12.88 15.87
C THR A 159 17.70 13.00 16.87
N GLU A 160 18.02 13.03 18.18
CA GLU A 160 17.03 13.22 19.24
C GLU A 160 16.23 14.53 19.07
N ASP A 161 16.86 15.57 18.52
CA ASP A 161 16.24 16.88 18.21
C ASP A 161 15.45 16.89 16.88
N GLY A 162 15.38 15.76 16.17
CA GLY A 162 14.62 15.63 14.92
C GLY A 162 15.38 15.98 13.64
N ASN A 163 16.68 16.29 13.70
CA ASN A 163 17.46 16.56 12.49
C ASN A 163 17.70 15.29 11.67
N ILE A 164 17.25 15.28 10.41
CA ILE A 164 17.40 14.17 9.45
C ILE A 164 18.73 14.18 8.67
N ILE A 165 19.48 15.29 8.76
CA ILE A 165 20.86 15.39 8.30
C ILE A 165 21.75 15.29 9.54
N ILE A 166 22.59 14.27 9.58
CA ILE A 166 23.28 13.82 10.79
C ILE A 166 24.78 13.97 10.57
N ASN A 167 25.46 14.75 11.41
CA ASN A 167 26.91 14.88 11.34
C ASN A 167 27.58 13.66 11.98
N ILE A 168 28.43 12.95 11.24
CA ILE A 168 29.27 11.88 11.77
C ILE A 168 30.70 12.37 11.88
N GLU A 169 31.28 12.20 13.06
CA GLU A 169 32.65 12.62 13.40
C GLU A 169 33.46 11.42 13.92
N ALA A 170 34.78 11.47 13.72
CA ALA A 170 35.66 10.40 14.13
C ALA A 170 35.60 10.17 15.65
N GLU A 171 35.56 8.90 16.05
CA GLU A 171 35.61 8.46 17.46
C GLU A 171 34.46 8.98 18.35
N LYS A 172 33.43 9.61 17.75
CA LYS A 172 32.22 10.02 18.46
C LYS A 172 31.12 8.99 18.34
N THR A 173 30.30 8.95 19.39
CA THR A 173 29.06 8.20 19.42
C THR A 173 27.91 9.11 19.04
N THR A 174 27.19 8.79 17.96
CA THR A 174 26.00 9.53 17.54
C THR A 174 24.76 8.68 17.81
N LYS A 175 23.83 9.23 18.58
CA LYS A 175 22.52 8.61 18.84
C LYS A 175 21.53 9.04 17.77
N VAL A 176 20.81 8.08 17.23
CA VAL A 176 19.82 8.29 16.19
C VAL A 176 18.57 7.45 16.47
N LYS A 177 17.42 7.99 16.05
CA LYS A 177 16.13 7.34 16.13
C LYS A 177 15.54 7.23 14.74
N ALA A 178 14.98 6.07 14.39
CA ALA A 178 14.17 5.93 13.19
C ALA A 178 12.74 5.50 13.54
N THR A 179 11.74 6.17 12.96
CA THR A 179 10.37 5.67 12.95
C THR A 179 10.19 4.79 11.73
N LEU A 180 9.92 3.50 11.94
CA LEU A 180 9.76 2.52 10.88
C LEU A 180 8.32 2.48 10.38
N THR A 181 8.12 2.44 9.07
CA THR A 181 6.80 2.36 8.43
C THR A 181 6.77 1.12 7.55
N ARG A 182 5.73 0.28 7.69
CA ARG A 182 5.53 -0.83 6.75
C ARG A 182 5.42 -0.31 5.32
N ILE A 183 6.01 -1.01 4.36
CA ILE A 183 5.90 -0.62 2.94
C ILE A 183 4.56 -1.02 2.31
N MET A 184 3.79 -1.86 3.00
CA MET A 184 2.46 -2.34 2.58
C MET A 184 1.34 -1.74 3.43
N SER A 185 0.13 -1.88 2.90
CA SER A 185 -1.14 -1.57 3.52
C SER A 185 -1.94 -2.83 3.79
N LYS A 186 -3.01 -2.69 4.58
CA LYS A 186 -3.94 -3.76 4.91
C LYS A 186 -5.36 -3.36 4.55
N VAL A 187 -6.14 -4.27 3.95
CA VAL A 187 -7.51 -4.02 3.52
C VAL A 187 -8.44 -5.11 4.06
N LEU A 188 -9.47 -4.70 4.79
CA LEU A 188 -10.51 -5.59 5.33
C LEU A 188 -11.88 -5.21 4.77
N LEU A 189 -12.60 -6.21 4.25
CA LEU A 189 -14.02 -6.06 3.97
C LEU A 189 -14.87 -6.50 5.17
N THR A 190 -15.79 -5.63 5.54
CA THR A 190 -16.80 -5.86 6.57
C THR A 190 -18.19 -5.65 6.01
N CYS A 191 -19.20 -6.26 6.63
CA CYS A 191 -20.59 -6.06 6.25
C CYS A 191 -21.47 -5.75 7.46
N SER A 192 -22.40 -4.83 7.28
CA SER A 192 -23.48 -4.59 8.23
C SER A 192 -24.52 -5.70 8.12
N THR A 193 -24.94 -6.24 9.26
CA THR A 193 -25.86 -7.38 9.36
C THR A 193 -27.28 -6.94 9.73
N LYS A 194 -28.27 -7.81 9.51
CA LYS A 194 -29.65 -7.58 9.97
C LYS A 194 -29.67 -7.47 11.50
N GLU A 195 -30.49 -6.56 12.04
CA GLU A 195 -30.52 -6.25 13.47
C GLU A 195 -30.84 -7.47 14.35
N ASP A 196 -31.77 -8.31 13.89
CA ASP A 196 -32.22 -9.50 14.61
C ASP A 196 -31.49 -10.79 14.19
N ASN A 197 -30.58 -10.72 13.20
CA ASN A 197 -29.87 -11.89 12.71
C ASN A 197 -28.53 -11.54 12.04
N ASP A 198 -27.46 -11.81 12.77
CA ASP A 198 -26.09 -11.54 12.34
C ASP A 198 -25.55 -12.50 11.27
N GLU A 199 -26.27 -13.57 10.96
CA GLU A 199 -25.90 -14.48 9.86
C GLU A 199 -26.12 -13.85 8.49
N TYR A 200 -26.99 -12.84 8.38
CA TYR A 200 -27.37 -12.24 7.10
C TYR A 200 -26.95 -10.78 7.03
N VAL A 201 -26.45 -10.37 5.87
CA VAL A 201 -26.15 -8.96 5.59
C VAL A 201 -27.44 -8.17 5.36
N LYS A 202 -27.36 -6.85 5.50
CA LYS A 202 -28.46 -5.94 5.14
C LYS A 202 -28.67 -5.92 3.63
N LEU A 203 -29.92 -6.02 3.22
CA LEU A 203 -30.35 -5.78 1.84
C LEU A 203 -31.18 -4.50 1.81
N ILE A 204 -31.04 -3.68 0.76
CA ILE A 204 -31.88 -2.49 0.58
C ILE A 204 -33.36 -2.88 0.49
N GLN A 205 -33.63 -3.98 -0.20
CA GLN A 205 -34.95 -4.60 -0.27
C GLN A 205 -34.88 -5.97 0.38
N ASP A 206 -35.81 -6.24 1.29
CA ASP A 206 -35.99 -7.59 1.80
C ASP A 206 -36.69 -8.42 0.73
N ASN A 207 -35.94 -8.96 -0.23
CA ASN A 207 -36.40 -9.79 -1.35
C ASN A 207 -35.58 -11.10 -1.51
N GLY A 208 -34.70 -11.37 -0.54
CA GLY A 208 -33.91 -12.60 -0.51
C GLY A 208 -32.96 -12.65 0.69
N TYR A 209 -31.94 -13.49 0.55
CA TYR A 209 -30.96 -13.79 1.57
C TYR A 209 -29.55 -13.69 0.99
N ILE A 210 -28.64 -13.08 1.74
CA ILE A 210 -27.20 -13.18 1.55
C ILE A 210 -26.63 -13.48 2.93
N ARG A 211 -26.05 -14.67 3.10
CA ARG A 211 -25.37 -15.03 4.34
C ARG A 211 -24.00 -14.35 4.38
N LEU A 212 -23.60 -13.84 5.53
CA LEU A 212 -22.32 -13.16 5.74
C LEU A 212 -21.13 -14.06 5.35
N ASP A 213 -21.21 -15.35 5.66
CA ASP A 213 -20.19 -16.34 5.33
C ASP A 213 -20.07 -16.66 3.83
N ASN A 214 -21.05 -16.22 3.02
CA ASN A 214 -21.04 -16.29 1.57
C ASN A 214 -20.71 -14.94 0.90
N VAL A 215 -20.14 -13.99 1.66
CA VAL A 215 -19.57 -12.77 1.09
C VAL A 215 -18.05 -12.90 1.08
N HIS A 216 -17.47 -12.90 -0.12
CA HIS A 216 -16.05 -13.07 -0.35
C HIS A 216 -15.47 -11.89 -1.10
N TYR A 217 -14.16 -11.66 -0.95
CA TYR A 217 -13.47 -10.58 -1.64
C TYR A 217 -12.02 -10.88 -1.91
N VAL A 218 -11.52 -10.20 -2.95
CA VAL A 218 -10.11 -10.16 -3.34
C VAL A 218 -9.73 -8.74 -3.72
N LEU A 219 -8.45 -8.43 -3.65
CA LEU A 219 -7.90 -7.18 -4.18
C LEU A 219 -7.53 -7.37 -5.64
N ASP A 220 -7.81 -6.36 -6.46
CA ASP A 220 -7.38 -6.25 -7.85
C ASP A 220 -6.49 -5.02 -8.04
N THR A 221 -5.66 -5.05 -9.07
CA THR A 221 -4.77 -3.96 -9.47
C THR A 221 -3.87 -3.49 -8.31
N THR A 222 -3.33 -4.45 -7.55
CA THR A 222 -2.40 -4.14 -6.46
C THR A 222 -0.99 -3.97 -7.02
N ASN A 223 -0.25 -2.96 -6.55
CA ASN A 223 1.07 -2.62 -7.09
C ASN A 223 2.09 -3.76 -6.88
N LYS A 224 3.01 -3.94 -7.85
CA LYS A 224 4.19 -4.82 -7.76
C LYS A 224 5.45 -4.07 -7.37
N LYS A 225 5.44 -2.74 -7.52
CA LYS A 225 6.62 -1.89 -7.42
C LYS A 225 6.50 -0.98 -6.21
N PHE A 226 7.63 -0.67 -5.59
CA PHE A 226 7.69 0.31 -4.49
C PHE A 226 9.06 0.99 -4.46
N PHE A 227 9.11 2.18 -3.88
CA PHE A 227 10.37 2.78 -3.42
C PHE A 227 10.66 2.33 -1.99
N PRO A 228 11.89 1.89 -1.65
CA PRO A 228 12.20 1.47 -0.29
C PRO A 228 11.97 2.61 0.71
N PHE A 229 12.35 3.84 0.38
CA PHE A 229 12.15 5.01 1.23
C PHE A 229 11.08 5.95 0.64
N THR A 230 10.21 6.45 1.51
CA THR A 230 9.08 7.32 1.13
C THR A 230 9.57 8.55 0.37
N LYS A 231 8.94 8.84 -0.77
CA LYS A 231 9.13 10.10 -1.51
C LYS A 231 8.14 11.16 -1.04
N SER A 232 8.43 12.41 -1.38
CA SER A 232 7.47 13.52 -1.22
C SER A 232 6.11 13.14 -1.81
N ASN A 233 5.03 13.64 -1.23
CA ASN A 233 3.64 13.38 -1.66
C ASN A 233 3.23 11.89 -1.71
N ASN A 234 4.01 10.99 -1.09
CA ASN A 234 3.81 9.54 -1.16
C ASN A 234 3.83 9.00 -2.60
N GLU A 235 4.67 9.59 -3.47
CA GLU A 235 4.85 9.12 -4.83
C GLU A 235 5.37 7.68 -4.83
N ASP A 236 4.60 6.78 -5.44
CA ASP A 236 5.04 5.44 -5.77
C ASP A 236 5.64 5.37 -7.20
N PRO A 237 6.18 4.22 -7.64
CA PRO A 237 6.75 4.09 -8.98
C PRO A 237 5.78 4.30 -10.16
N ASN A 238 4.48 4.19 -9.91
CA ASN A 238 3.38 4.31 -10.86
C ASN A 238 2.59 5.62 -10.66
N PHE A 239 3.13 6.57 -9.90
CA PHE A 239 2.44 7.81 -9.55
C PHE A 239 1.97 8.62 -10.78
N ASN A 240 2.77 8.59 -11.85
CA ASN A 240 2.39 9.22 -13.10
C ASN A 240 1.56 8.26 -13.96
N MET A 241 0.26 8.51 -14.06
CA MET A 241 -0.70 7.68 -14.80
C MET A 241 -0.31 7.49 -16.29
N SER A 242 0.23 8.54 -16.92
CA SER A 242 0.62 8.50 -18.35
C SER A 242 1.80 7.57 -18.64
N LYS A 243 2.60 7.24 -17.61
CA LYS A 243 3.77 6.35 -17.70
C LYS A 243 3.51 4.97 -17.12
N THR A 244 2.32 4.75 -16.58
CA THR A 244 1.97 3.53 -15.85
C THR A 244 1.51 2.44 -16.81
N ASP A 245 2.13 1.26 -16.68
CA ASP A 245 1.81 0.06 -17.44
C ASP A 245 0.97 -0.90 -16.58
N ALA A 246 -0.07 -1.50 -17.16
CA ALA A 246 -0.93 -2.44 -16.44
C ALA A 246 -0.16 -3.67 -15.92
N SER A 247 0.96 -4.04 -16.55
CA SER A 247 1.85 -5.11 -16.10
C SER A 247 2.54 -4.83 -14.77
N ASP A 248 2.52 -3.58 -14.29
CA ASP A 248 3.06 -3.17 -13.00
C ASP A 248 2.18 -3.55 -11.81
N PHE A 249 1.00 -4.11 -12.07
CA PHE A 249 0.05 -4.54 -11.05
C PHE A 249 -0.21 -6.04 -11.09
N PHE A 250 -0.49 -6.62 -9.92
CA PHE A 250 -1.07 -7.96 -9.84
C PHE A 250 -2.56 -7.87 -10.15
N PRO A 251 -3.06 -8.67 -11.12
CA PRO A 251 -4.50 -8.81 -11.30
C PRO A 251 -5.08 -9.69 -10.18
N ALA A 252 -6.35 -9.48 -9.87
CA ALA A 252 -7.11 -10.37 -9.02
C ALA A 252 -7.22 -11.77 -9.64
N THR A 253 -7.49 -12.76 -8.78
CA THR A 253 -8.02 -14.05 -9.22
C THR A 253 -9.32 -13.85 -9.99
N SER A 254 -9.56 -14.70 -11.00
CA SER A 254 -10.80 -14.70 -11.77
C SER A 254 -12.01 -15.17 -10.97
N LYS A 255 -11.80 -15.69 -9.76
CA LYS A 255 -12.82 -16.26 -8.88
C LYS A 255 -12.85 -15.59 -7.51
N PRO A 256 -13.49 -14.41 -7.37
CA PRO A 256 -13.58 -13.72 -6.09
C PRO A 256 -14.35 -14.51 -5.02
N GLU A 257 -15.22 -15.46 -5.42
CA GLU A 257 -15.92 -16.38 -4.50
C GLU A 257 -15.01 -17.37 -3.77
N GLU A 258 -13.78 -17.59 -4.26
CA GLU A 258 -12.75 -18.39 -3.58
C GLU A 258 -11.82 -17.50 -2.73
N GLY A 259 -12.12 -16.21 -2.61
CA GLY A 259 -11.36 -15.20 -1.87
C GLY A 259 -11.58 -15.22 -0.36
N ALA A 260 -11.05 -14.18 0.30
CA ALA A 260 -11.21 -14.00 1.74
C ALA A 260 -12.68 -13.73 2.09
N THR A 261 -13.18 -14.33 3.17
CA THR A 261 -14.54 -14.11 3.65
C THR A 261 -14.63 -12.76 4.38
N ALA A 262 -15.68 -11.98 4.11
CA ALA A 262 -15.98 -10.75 4.82
C ALA A 262 -16.35 -11.04 6.29
N VAL A 263 -16.16 -10.05 7.16
CA VAL A 263 -16.51 -10.18 8.59
C VAL A 263 -17.62 -9.21 8.98
N LYS A 264 -18.32 -9.49 10.08
CA LYS A 264 -19.36 -8.58 10.59
C LYS A 264 -18.72 -7.24 10.96
N TYR A 265 -19.34 -6.15 10.53
CA TYR A 265 -18.98 -4.80 10.97
C TYR A 265 -19.35 -4.60 12.45
N ASN A 266 -18.40 -4.07 13.21
CA ASN A 266 -18.57 -3.73 14.61
C ASN A 266 -17.70 -2.49 14.92
N ALA A 267 -18.37 -1.38 15.21
CA ALA A 267 -17.71 -0.10 15.49
C ALA A 267 -16.69 -0.18 16.65
N SER A 268 -16.92 -1.05 17.65
CA SER A 268 -15.98 -1.23 18.76
C SER A 268 -14.67 -1.91 18.35
N ARG A 269 -14.67 -2.67 17.25
CA ARG A 269 -13.47 -3.35 16.73
C ARG A 269 -12.61 -2.44 15.86
N VAL A 270 -13.14 -1.28 15.46
CA VAL A 270 -12.38 -0.23 14.76
C VAL A 270 -11.50 0.53 15.75
N GLN A 271 -11.76 0.44 17.06
CA GLN A 271 -10.95 1.02 18.11
C GLN A 271 -9.92 0.02 18.65
N GLU A 272 -8.84 0.55 19.23
CA GLU A 272 -7.83 -0.27 19.90
C GLU A 272 -8.43 -1.01 21.11
N GLY A 273 -8.11 -2.30 21.25
CA GLY A 273 -8.66 -3.14 22.31
C GLY A 273 -8.41 -4.63 22.07
N ALA A 274 -8.92 -5.48 22.97
CA ALA A 274 -8.77 -6.93 22.89
C ALA A 274 -9.48 -7.54 21.66
N ASN A 275 -10.57 -6.92 21.21
CA ASN A 275 -11.44 -7.43 20.15
C ASN A 275 -11.26 -6.70 18.81
N LYS A 276 -10.22 -5.88 18.66
CA LYS A 276 -9.99 -5.09 17.45
C LYS A 276 -9.92 -5.95 16.18
N TYR A 277 -10.08 -5.31 15.03
CA TYR A 277 -9.83 -5.96 13.75
C TYR A 277 -8.35 -6.27 13.56
N THR A 278 -8.07 -7.48 13.08
CA THR A 278 -6.73 -7.94 12.67
C THR A 278 -6.76 -8.73 11.36
N GLU A 279 -7.94 -8.96 10.80
CA GLU A 279 -8.20 -9.66 9.55
C GLU A 279 -7.87 -8.77 8.34
N GLY A 280 -7.77 -9.34 7.14
CA GLY A 280 -7.59 -8.56 5.92
C GLY A 280 -6.45 -9.04 5.04
N LEU A 281 -6.43 -8.49 3.83
CA LEU A 281 -5.45 -8.75 2.78
C LEU A 281 -4.40 -7.65 2.77
N TYR A 282 -3.17 -7.98 2.37
CA TYR A 282 -2.10 -7.01 2.21
C TYR A 282 -1.94 -6.59 0.75
N CYS A 283 -1.52 -5.35 0.52
CA CYS A 283 -1.09 -4.85 -0.78
C CYS A 283 -0.01 -3.78 -0.60
N LEU A 284 0.83 -3.56 -1.61
CA LEU A 284 1.71 -2.39 -1.61
C LEU A 284 0.89 -1.09 -1.67
N GLU A 285 1.53 0.03 -1.32
CA GLU A 285 0.97 1.33 -1.67
C GLU A 285 0.70 1.41 -3.18
N ASN A 286 -0.36 2.13 -3.52
CA ASN A 286 -0.74 2.41 -4.89
C ASN A 286 -1.26 3.84 -4.94
N THR A 287 -0.39 4.76 -5.36
CA THR A 287 -0.69 6.19 -5.44
C THR A 287 -0.57 6.69 -6.87
N PHE A 288 -1.36 7.68 -7.23
CA PHE A 288 -1.34 8.32 -8.53
C PHE A 288 -1.67 9.82 -8.41
N SER A 289 -1.21 10.57 -9.41
CA SER A 289 -1.62 11.95 -9.68
C SER A 289 -2.58 11.94 -10.86
N MET A 290 -3.77 12.49 -10.67
CA MET A 290 -4.71 12.69 -11.76
C MET A 290 -4.30 13.87 -12.64
N ASP A 291 -3.90 13.58 -13.88
CA ASP A 291 -3.78 14.59 -14.94
C ASP A 291 -5.08 14.58 -15.76
N GLN A 292 -5.96 15.58 -15.59
CA GLN A 292 -7.26 15.77 -16.27
C GLN A 292 -8.10 14.51 -16.59
N GLU A 293 -9.15 14.26 -15.78
CA GLU A 293 -10.37 13.47 -16.06
C GLU A 293 -10.30 12.20 -16.95
N ASP A 294 -9.15 11.54 -17.10
CA ASP A 294 -9.08 10.24 -17.78
C ASP A 294 -9.56 9.11 -16.87
N LEU A 295 -10.88 9.03 -16.72
CA LEU A 295 -11.56 7.98 -15.97
C LEU A 295 -11.46 6.61 -16.67
N THR A 296 -11.02 6.55 -17.94
CA THR A 296 -11.04 5.31 -18.74
C THR A 296 -10.07 4.27 -18.20
N ARG A 297 -9.00 4.72 -17.51
CA ARG A 297 -7.94 3.86 -16.97
C ARG A 297 -8.05 3.58 -15.48
N ALA A 298 -9.09 4.08 -14.80
CA ALA A 298 -9.22 4.02 -13.34
C ALA A 298 -9.00 2.60 -12.77
N LYS A 299 -9.58 1.57 -13.39
CA LYS A 299 -9.44 0.17 -12.95
C LYS A 299 -8.12 -0.49 -13.33
N GLU A 300 -7.39 0.07 -14.31
CA GLU A 300 -6.10 -0.46 -14.75
C GLU A 300 -4.97 -0.10 -13.79
N ILE A 301 -5.14 0.98 -13.02
CA ILE A 301 -4.07 1.54 -12.19
C ILE A 301 -4.43 1.73 -10.71
N THR A 302 -5.71 1.68 -10.33
CA THR A 302 -6.14 1.88 -8.95
C THR A 302 -6.43 0.56 -8.28
N THR A 303 -6.02 0.40 -7.02
CA THR A 303 -6.40 -0.78 -6.24
C THR A 303 -7.90 -0.75 -5.89
N TYR A 304 -8.62 -1.82 -6.22
CA TYR A 304 -10.03 -1.97 -5.89
C TYR A 304 -10.36 -3.38 -5.40
N LEU A 305 -11.53 -3.53 -4.80
CA LEU A 305 -12.08 -4.81 -4.38
C LEU A 305 -12.93 -5.41 -5.50
N LYS A 306 -12.76 -6.72 -5.70
CA LYS A 306 -13.78 -7.57 -6.34
C LYS A 306 -14.48 -8.37 -5.26
N ILE A 307 -15.79 -8.25 -5.20
CA ILE A 307 -16.65 -8.80 -4.14
C ILE A 307 -17.61 -9.79 -4.77
N ALA A 308 -17.69 -10.99 -4.20
CA ALA A 308 -18.68 -12.00 -4.55
C ALA A 308 -19.65 -12.19 -3.39
N ALA A 309 -20.95 -12.17 -3.66
CA ALA A 309 -21.97 -12.46 -2.66
C ALA A 309 -23.00 -13.45 -3.23
N LYS A 310 -23.30 -14.51 -2.47
CA LYS A 310 -24.31 -15.50 -2.88
C LYS A 310 -25.70 -15.05 -2.46
N PHE A 311 -26.57 -14.81 -3.44
CA PHE A 311 -27.95 -14.39 -3.23
C PHE A 311 -28.92 -15.55 -3.44
N THR A 312 -29.83 -15.75 -2.48
CA THR A 312 -30.96 -16.67 -2.58
C THR A 312 -32.27 -15.88 -2.59
N PRO A 313 -33.05 -15.88 -3.69
CA PRO A 313 -34.32 -15.17 -3.76
C PRO A 313 -35.38 -15.80 -2.86
N LYS A 314 -36.28 -14.99 -2.27
CA LYS A 314 -37.45 -15.51 -1.54
C LYS A 314 -38.73 -15.56 -2.37
N ASN A 315 -38.73 -14.96 -3.55
CA ASN A 315 -39.87 -14.97 -4.47
C ASN A 315 -39.51 -15.81 -5.71
N ILE A 316 -40.08 -17.01 -5.84
CA ILE A 316 -39.70 -17.98 -6.87
C ILE A 316 -40.94 -18.64 -7.48
N ASP A 317 -41.06 -18.60 -8.81
CA ASP A 317 -42.11 -19.27 -9.58
C ASP A 317 -43.53 -18.96 -9.06
N GLY A 318 -43.79 -17.68 -8.76
CA GLY A 318 -45.07 -17.21 -8.21
C GLY A 318 -45.25 -17.40 -6.70
N SER A 319 -44.38 -18.17 -6.04
CA SER A 319 -44.35 -18.24 -4.57
C SER A 319 -43.66 -17.01 -4.00
N LYS A 320 -44.17 -16.44 -2.91
CA LYS A 320 -43.61 -15.23 -2.28
C LYS A 320 -43.15 -15.52 -0.86
N ASN A 321 -42.13 -14.79 -0.41
CA ASN A 321 -41.60 -14.85 0.95
C ASN A 321 -41.23 -16.25 1.45
N LEU A 322 -40.61 -17.05 0.58
CA LEU A 322 -40.11 -18.38 0.93
C LEU A 322 -39.01 -18.28 2.01
N PRO A 323 -39.04 -19.14 3.04
CA PRO A 323 -37.87 -19.39 3.88
C PRO A 323 -36.66 -19.80 3.03
N GLU A 324 -35.44 -19.49 3.48
CA GLU A 324 -34.22 -19.78 2.71
C GLU A 324 -34.09 -21.28 2.33
N ALA A 325 -34.43 -22.18 3.24
CA ALA A 325 -34.40 -23.63 2.99
C ALA A 325 -35.34 -24.04 1.84
N ASP A 326 -36.57 -23.52 1.86
CA ASP A 326 -37.57 -23.79 0.83
C ASP A 326 -37.17 -23.17 -0.51
N ALA A 327 -36.64 -21.94 -0.48
CA ALA A 327 -36.09 -21.28 -1.65
C ALA A 327 -34.96 -22.12 -2.28
N ASN A 328 -33.98 -22.56 -1.48
CA ASN A 328 -32.89 -23.41 -1.95
C ASN A 328 -33.39 -24.75 -2.51
N SER A 329 -34.42 -25.35 -1.91
CA SER A 329 -34.99 -26.61 -2.41
C SER A 329 -35.61 -26.48 -3.81
N LYS A 330 -36.03 -25.27 -4.21
CA LYS A 330 -36.56 -24.97 -5.54
C LYS A 330 -35.48 -24.70 -6.59
N LEU A 331 -34.25 -24.38 -6.18
CA LEU A 331 -33.18 -23.94 -7.07
C LEU A 331 -32.16 -25.06 -7.30
N THR A 332 -31.79 -25.26 -8.56
CA THR A 332 -30.71 -26.21 -8.90
C THR A 332 -29.36 -25.56 -8.61
N ASN A 333 -28.67 -26.04 -7.57
CA ASN A 333 -27.39 -25.49 -7.10
C ASN A 333 -27.44 -23.99 -6.78
N GLY A 334 -28.60 -23.47 -6.36
CA GLY A 334 -28.80 -22.02 -6.11
C GLY A 334 -28.94 -21.17 -7.37
N THR A 335 -28.92 -21.76 -8.57
CA THR A 335 -29.10 -21.02 -9.83
C THR A 335 -30.55 -20.57 -9.97
N PHE A 336 -30.75 -19.30 -10.31
CA PHE A 336 -32.07 -18.73 -10.61
C PHE A 336 -32.01 -17.79 -11.82
N TYR A 337 -33.19 -17.39 -12.29
CA TYR A 337 -33.37 -16.54 -13.47
C TYR A 337 -34.24 -15.33 -13.16
N THR A 338 -33.94 -14.21 -13.81
CA THR A 338 -34.75 -12.97 -13.76
C THR A 338 -35.12 -12.56 -15.17
N CYS A 339 -36.31 -12.00 -15.39
CA CYS A 339 -36.76 -11.58 -16.72
C CYS A 339 -36.69 -10.06 -16.89
N LYS A 340 -35.99 -9.59 -17.93
CA LYS A 340 -35.81 -8.16 -18.24
C LYS A 340 -37.12 -7.46 -18.65
N LYS A 341 -38.05 -8.21 -19.25
CA LYS A 341 -39.36 -7.72 -19.70
C LYS A 341 -40.47 -7.93 -18.67
N ALA A 342 -40.15 -8.36 -17.45
CA ALA A 342 -41.15 -8.52 -16.40
C ALA A 342 -41.84 -7.17 -16.08
N PRO A 343 -43.17 -7.15 -15.91
CA PRO A 343 -43.89 -5.96 -15.50
C PRO A 343 -43.49 -5.60 -14.06
N GLU A 344 -43.71 -4.34 -13.66
CA GLU A 344 -43.32 -3.83 -12.34
C GLU A 344 -43.79 -4.74 -11.19
N SER A 345 -45.03 -5.24 -11.26
CA SER A 345 -45.64 -6.13 -10.28
C SER A 345 -45.02 -7.54 -10.20
N ALA A 346 -44.11 -7.88 -11.11
CA ALA A 346 -43.38 -9.14 -11.17
C ALA A 346 -41.85 -8.94 -11.20
N LYS A 347 -41.35 -7.69 -11.12
CA LYS A 347 -39.90 -7.42 -11.18
C LYS A 347 -39.12 -8.06 -10.05
N GLU A 348 -39.76 -8.29 -8.90
CA GLU A 348 -39.14 -8.98 -7.76
C GLU A 348 -39.27 -10.52 -7.82
N MET A 349 -39.83 -11.08 -8.90
CA MET A 349 -40.00 -12.52 -9.07
C MET A 349 -38.78 -13.14 -9.74
N CYS A 350 -38.19 -14.13 -9.09
CA CYS A 350 -37.19 -15.01 -9.69
C CYS A 350 -37.84 -16.31 -10.17
N TYR A 351 -37.11 -17.04 -11.00
CA TYR A 351 -37.56 -18.31 -11.57
C TYR A 351 -36.53 -19.40 -11.35
N SER A 352 -36.98 -20.62 -11.08
CA SER A 352 -36.09 -21.79 -10.93
C SER A 352 -35.58 -22.31 -12.27
N THR A 353 -36.33 -22.06 -13.35
CA THR A 353 -35.94 -22.36 -14.74
C THR A 353 -36.50 -21.28 -15.67
N ILE A 354 -35.90 -21.11 -16.85
CA ILE A 354 -36.42 -20.22 -17.89
C ILE A 354 -37.86 -20.61 -18.27
N GLN A 355 -38.14 -21.91 -18.42
CA GLN A 355 -39.46 -22.39 -18.80
C GLN A 355 -40.53 -22.04 -17.76
N ASN A 356 -40.20 -22.14 -16.47
CA ASN A 356 -41.10 -21.72 -15.39
C ASN A 356 -41.38 -20.21 -15.46
N GLY A 357 -40.36 -19.40 -15.76
CA GLY A 357 -40.52 -17.97 -15.99
C GLY A 357 -41.44 -17.64 -17.17
N ILE A 358 -41.22 -18.28 -18.33
CA ILE A 358 -42.08 -18.11 -19.52
C ILE A 358 -43.53 -18.46 -19.17
N ASN A 359 -43.75 -19.61 -18.54
CA ASN A 359 -45.08 -20.09 -18.17
C ASN A 359 -45.76 -19.13 -17.17
N TYR A 360 -45.05 -18.69 -16.14
CA TYR A 360 -45.58 -17.78 -15.12
C TYR A 360 -45.98 -16.42 -15.73
N LEU A 361 -45.10 -15.82 -16.53
CA LEU A 361 -45.34 -14.51 -17.15
C LEU A 361 -46.48 -14.56 -18.16
N LYS A 362 -46.57 -15.62 -18.96
CA LYS A 362 -47.67 -15.83 -19.89
C LYS A 362 -49.00 -16.04 -19.16
N ASN A 363 -49.06 -16.94 -18.18
CA ASN A 363 -50.31 -17.30 -17.54
C ASN A 363 -50.84 -16.21 -16.60
N THR A 364 -49.95 -15.47 -15.95
CA THR A 364 -50.34 -14.49 -14.91
C THR A 364 -50.51 -13.09 -15.49
N TYR A 365 -49.68 -12.71 -16.46
CA TYR A 365 -49.63 -11.34 -16.99
C TYR A 365 -49.93 -11.24 -18.49
N ASN A 366 -50.17 -12.37 -19.17
CA ASN A 366 -50.36 -12.44 -20.62
C ASN A 366 -49.19 -11.82 -21.41
N ILE A 367 -47.96 -12.02 -20.92
CA ILE A 367 -46.74 -11.53 -21.53
C ILE A 367 -46.02 -12.68 -22.22
N THR A 368 -45.68 -12.47 -23.50
CA THR A 368 -44.84 -13.40 -24.27
C THR A 368 -43.38 -12.99 -24.14
N VAL A 369 -42.55 -13.89 -23.63
CA VAL A 369 -41.10 -13.76 -23.51
C VAL A 369 -40.43 -15.03 -24.03
N ASP A 370 -39.17 -14.93 -24.41
CA ASP A 370 -38.34 -16.06 -24.84
C ASP A 370 -37.09 -16.21 -23.96
N ASN A 371 -36.19 -17.12 -24.31
CA ASN A 371 -35.00 -17.40 -23.50
C ASN A 371 -34.04 -16.20 -23.39
N GLU A 372 -33.97 -15.32 -24.39
CA GLU A 372 -33.02 -14.18 -24.43
C GLU A 372 -33.44 -13.06 -23.48
N ASP A 373 -34.71 -13.05 -23.09
CA ASP A 373 -35.29 -12.13 -22.11
C ASP A 373 -34.86 -12.43 -20.67
N PHE A 374 -34.23 -13.57 -20.42
CA PHE A 374 -33.80 -13.98 -19.08
C PHE A 374 -32.31 -13.75 -18.84
N THR A 375 -31.99 -13.29 -17.63
CA THR A 375 -30.63 -13.28 -17.10
C THR A 375 -30.46 -14.48 -16.19
N THR A 376 -29.38 -15.25 -16.40
CA THR A 376 -29.02 -16.40 -15.54
C THR A 376 -28.09 -15.93 -14.43
N HIS A 377 -28.42 -16.30 -13.18
CA HIS A 377 -27.59 -16.06 -12.01
C HIS A 377 -27.05 -17.40 -11.52
N ALA A 378 -25.97 -17.87 -12.16
CA ALA A 378 -25.37 -19.18 -11.91
C ALA A 378 -24.91 -19.30 -10.45
N GLY A 379 -25.37 -20.36 -9.77
CA GLY A 379 -25.02 -20.60 -8.37
C GLY A 379 -25.52 -19.54 -7.38
N GLY A 380 -26.29 -18.55 -7.84
CA GLY A 380 -26.72 -17.40 -7.05
C GLY A 380 -25.65 -16.32 -6.84
N TRP A 381 -24.45 -16.46 -7.42
CA TRP A 381 -23.36 -15.51 -7.22
C TRP A 381 -23.60 -14.16 -7.90
N GLN A 382 -23.40 -13.10 -7.14
CA GLN A 382 -23.41 -11.71 -7.59
C GLN A 382 -22.03 -11.11 -7.39
N TYR A 383 -21.63 -10.25 -8.32
CA TYR A 383 -20.30 -9.66 -8.35
C TYR A 383 -20.39 -8.14 -8.30
N TYR A 384 -19.60 -7.54 -7.42
CA TYR A 384 -19.54 -6.09 -7.18
C TYR A 384 -18.10 -5.62 -7.14
N GLU A 385 -17.90 -4.34 -7.39
CA GLU A 385 -16.58 -3.71 -7.38
C GLU A 385 -16.65 -2.39 -6.62
N ALA A 386 -15.60 -2.07 -5.86
CA ALA A 386 -15.47 -0.81 -5.15
C ALA A 386 -13.99 -0.44 -5.00
N PHE A 387 -13.62 0.82 -5.25
CA PHE A 387 -12.28 1.27 -4.89
C PHE A 387 -12.11 1.21 -3.36
N VAL A 388 -10.88 0.94 -2.92
CA VAL A 388 -10.60 0.72 -1.49
C VAL A 388 -10.87 1.97 -0.67
N ASN A 389 -10.40 3.13 -1.14
CA ASN A 389 -10.32 4.34 -0.32
C ASN A 389 -11.32 5.44 -0.68
N SER A 390 -12.06 5.28 -1.79
CA SER A 390 -13.03 6.29 -2.22
C SER A 390 -14.20 5.67 -2.98
N PRO A 391 -15.42 6.21 -2.86
CA PRO A 391 -16.54 5.78 -3.71
C PRO A 391 -16.35 6.18 -5.18
N VAL A 392 -15.46 7.13 -5.48
CA VAL A 392 -15.21 7.66 -6.82
C VAL A 392 -13.73 7.68 -7.15
N PHE A 393 -13.40 7.45 -8.42
CA PHE A 393 -12.02 7.59 -8.87
C PHE A 393 -11.58 9.06 -8.73
N SER A 394 -10.62 9.29 -7.85
CA SER A 394 -10.13 10.59 -7.40
C SER A 394 -8.77 10.38 -6.72
N ASP A 395 -8.01 11.44 -6.43
CA ASP A 395 -6.82 11.35 -5.58
C ASP A 395 -7.13 10.73 -4.20
N GLY A 396 -8.39 10.78 -3.76
CA GLY A 396 -8.87 10.11 -2.55
C GLY A 396 -8.89 8.58 -2.64
N ALA A 397 -8.76 7.99 -3.83
CA ALA A 397 -8.67 6.53 -3.99
C ALA A 397 -7.25 5.98 -3.80
N ASN A 398 -6.25 6.86 -3.60
CA ASN A 398 -4.87 6.49 -3.31
C ASN A 398 -4.76 5.61 -2.05
N ILE A 399 -3.94 4.56 -2.13
CA ILE A 399 -3.56 3.71 -1.00
C ILE A 399 -2.13 4.05 -0.60
N VAL A 400 -1.96 4.61 0.59
CA VAL A 400 -0.64 4.91 1.18
C VAL A 400 -0.22 3.81 2.14
N ARG A 401 1.06 3.44 2.11
CA ARG A 401 1.68 2.41 2.97
C ARG A 401 1.39 2.61 4.47
N ASN A 402 1.42 1.52 5.23
CA ASN A 402 1.18 1.46 6.68
C ASN A 402 -0.17 2.03 7.14
N ASN A 403 -1.20 1.87 6.30
CA ASN A 403 -2.59 2.16 6.67
C ASN A 403 -3.43 0.88 6.63
N TYR A 404 -4.45 0.86 7.48
CA TYR A 404 -5.45 -0.19 7.53
C TYR A 404 -6.79 0.36 7.06
N TYR A 405 -7.22 -0.09 5.89
CA TYR A 405 -8.47 0.31 5.25
C TYR A 405 -9.56 -0.71 5.60
N ILE A 406 -10.56 -0.27 6.36
CA ILE A 406 -11.72 -1.08 6.74
C ILE A 406 -12.91 -0.59 5.93
N ILE A 407 -13.37 -1.44 5.03
CA ILE A 407 -14.44 -1.15 4.08
C ILE A 407 -15.70 -1.82 4.62
N ASN A 408 -16.74 -1.04 4.91
CA ASN A 408 -18.02 -1.54 5.40
C ASN A 408 -19.07 -1.45 4.30
N ILE A 409 -19.55 -2.60 3.84
CA ILE A 409 -20.77 -2.67 3.04
C ILE A 409 -21.96 -2.53 3.99
N THR A 410 -22.64 -1.41 3.89
CA THR A 410 -23.79 -1.08 4.74
C THR A 410 -25.07 -1.75 4.25
N SER A 411 -25.19 -1.98 2.95
CA SER A 411 -26.31 -2.69 2.32
C SER A 411 -25.91 -3.24 0.94
N PHE A 412 -26.58 -4.33 0.54
CA PHE A 412 -26.51 -4.87 -0.83
C PHE A 412 -27.81 -4.62 -1.57
N THR A 413 -27.70 -4.32 -2.86
CA THR A 413 -28.85 -4.32 -3.77
C THR A 413 -29.02 -5.71 -4.38
N ALA A 414 -30.26 -6.19 -4.36
CA ALA A 414 -30.64 -7.45 -4.98
C ALA A 414 -30.45 -7.41 -6.51
N PRO A 415 -30.22 -8.57 -7.16
CA PRO A 415 -29.99 -8.68 -8.61
C PRO A 415 -31.20 -8.29 -9.49
N LEU A 416 -32.30 -7.88 -8.88
CA LEU A 416 -33.54 -7.41 -9.50
C LEU A 416 -33.50 -5.90 -9.83
N LEU A 417 -32.46 -5.20 -9.38
CA LEU A 417 -32.15 -3.81 -9.67
C LEU A 417 -30.74 -3.70 -10.29
N GLU A 418 -30.27 -2.47 -10.53
CA GLU A 418 -28.86 -2.24 -10.84
C GLU A 418 -27.97 -2.85 -9.74
N LYS A 419 -26.95 -3.62 -10.12
CA LYS A 419 -26.06 -4.31 -9.19
C LYS A 419 -25.18 -3.29 -8.47
N THR A 420 -25.65 -2.81 -7.33
CA THR A 420 -24.97 -1.79 -6.52
C THR A 420 -24.80 -2.24 -5.06
N ILE A 421 -23.86 -1.61 -4.38
CA ILE A 421 -23.60 -1.74 -2.94
C ILE A 421 -23.39 -0.35 -2.35
N GLU A 422 -23.74 -0.18 -1.08
CA GLU A 422 -23.46 1.05 -0.33
C GLU A 422 -22.25 0.84 0.59
N VAL A 423 -21.19 1.61 0.38
CA VAL A 423 -19.88 1.39 1.01
C VAL A 423 -19.45 2.60 1.83
N ASN A 424 -18.87 2.34 3.00
CA ASN A 424 -18.17 3.33 3.81
C ASN A 424 -16.76 2.82 4.15
N THR A 425 -15.72 3.60 3.84
CA THR A 425 -14.33 3.25 4.18
C THR A 425 -13.86 4.03 5.39
N ILE A 426 -13.30 3.31 6.37
CA ILE A 426 -12.59 3.86 7.51
C ILE A 426 -11.10 3.60 7.34
N ILE A 427 -10.30 4.65 7.42
CA ILE A 427 -8.83 4.56 7.40
C ILE A 427 -8.32 4.67 8.83
N CYS A 428 -7.59 3.67 9.29
CA CYS A 428 -6.89 3.70 10.56
C CYS A 428 -5.38 3.64 10.31
N PRO A 429 -4.55 4.48 10.96
CA PRO A 429 -3.12 4.25 10.97
C PRO A 429 -2.84 2.85 11.52
N TRP A 430 -2.04 2.08 10.78
CA TRP A 430 -1.70 0.71 11.17
C TRP A 430 -0.50 0.74 12.11
N SER A 431 -0.82 1.02 13.38
CA SER A 431 0.18 1.09 14.43
C SER A 431 0.73 -0.28 14.79
N ILE A 432 1.85 -0.25 15.49
CA ILE A 432 2.49 -1.44 16.03
C ILE A 432 2.20 -1.49 17.52
N LYS A 433 1.92 -2.70 18.05
CA LYS A 433 1.73 -2.92 19.48
C LYS A 433 3.01 -2.54 20.23
N GLY A 434 3.02 -1.35 20.82
CA GLY A 434 4.07 -0.93 21.73
C GLY A 434 3.92 -1.70 23.03
N LYS A 435 4.99 -2.36 23.48
CA LYS A 435 5.09 -2.81 24.87
C LYS A 435 5.84 -1.72 25.62
N THR A 436 5.15 -0.99 26.49
CA THR A 436 5.84 -0.18 27.50
C THR A 436 6.47 -1.16 28.49
N THR A 437 7.79 -1.32 28.44
CA THR A 437 8.52 -1.91 29.56
C THR A 437 8.66 -0.80 30.60
N ILE A 438 7.85 -0.85 31.65
CA ILE A 438 8.11 -0.04 32.85
C ILE A 438 9.28 -0.73 33.55
N ASP A 439 10.46 -0.11 33.49
CA ASP A 439 11.60 -0.55 34.27
C ASP A 439 11.36 -0.12 35.73
N VAL A 440 10.85 -1.04 36.56
CA VAL A 440 10.67 -0.81 38.00
C VAL A 440 11.97 -1.12 38.73
N GLU A 441 13.10 -0.56 38.28
CA GLU A 441 14.38 -0.81 38.96
C GLU A 441 15.45 0.27 38.69
N THR A 442 15.09 1.55 38.85
CA THR A 442 16.04 2.58 39.33
C THR A 442 15.35 3.49 40.34
N GLY A 443 14.72 2.87 41.34
CA GLY A 443 14.30 3.54 42.58
C GLY A 443 15.33 3.31 43.68
N ASN A 444 16.51 3.91 43.58
CA ASN A 444 17.48 4.11 44.66
C ASN A 444 18.27 5.38 44.28
N ASN A 445 18.36 6.46 45.06
CA ASN A 445 18.35 6.57 46.51
C ASN A 445 18.06 8.02 46.94
N LYS A 446 17.49 8.16 48.14
CA LYS A 446 18.07 9.07 49.13
C LYS A 446 19.25 8.38 49.78
#